data_AF-A0A524M0I2-F1
#
_entry.id   AF-A0A524M0I2-F1
#
_cell.length_a   1.000
_cell.length_b   1.000
_cell.length_c   1.000
_cell.angle_alpha   90.00
_cell.angle_beta   90.00
_cell.angle_gamma   90.00
#
_symmetry.space_group_name_H-M   'P 1'
#
loop_
_entity.id
_entity.type
_entity.pdbx_description
1 polymer ?
#
loop_
_entity_poly.entity_id
_entity_poly.type
_entity_poly.pdbx_seq_one_letter_code
_entity_poly.pdbx_strand_id
1 'polypeptide(L)'
;MDKVNDKHAMWLEVNLKVNFYQPEDLLAGMWFMNSLYPGTDREFVELWVLEEDIIDEEYDNFVNKNGFPVEPMLTLEMINPDESDLIVAYPPEIGWVYEDDDELRTFDIDDANWIIQNNDGKVSILVDGEAYEQDETIFTITEDQEVILKYFFLEDLNAEDEDEYLTD
;
A
#
# COMPACT_ATOMS: atom_id res chain seq x y z
N MET A 1 8.58 -19.52 -20.09
CA MET A 1 7.44 -18.77 -19.54
C MET A 1 6.36 -19.79 -19.29
N ASP A 2 6.45 -20.45 -18.14
CA ASP A 2 5.36 -21.26 -17.65
C ASP A 2 4.24 -20.30 -17.24
N LYS A 3 3.03 -20.61 -17.69
CA LYS A 3 1.83 -19.92 -17.25
C LYS A 3 1.77 -20.04 -15.73
N VAL A 4 1.62 -18.92 -15.02
CA VAL A 4 1.21 -18.91 -13.62
C VAL A 4 0.03 -19.88 -13.52
N ASN A 5 0.20 -20.91 -12.71
CA ASN A 5 -0.78 -21.96 -12.56
C ASN A 5 -1.88 -21.37 -11.67
N ASP A 6 -2.87 -20.71 -12.28
CA ASP A 6 -4.03 -19.98 -11.71
C ASP A 6 -4.85 -20.72 -10.64
N LYS A 7 -4.46 -21.92 -10.21
CA LYS A 7 -5.34 -22.76 -9.40
C LYS A 7 -5.51 -22.34 -7.96
N HIS A 8 -4.66 -21.46 -7.41
CA HIS A 8 -4.69 -21.12 -5.99
C HIS A 8 -4.32 -19.66 -5.68
N ALA A 9 -4.49 -18.71 -6.60
CA ALA A 9 -4.23 -17.30 -6.28
C ALA A 9 -5.36 -16.70 -5.42
N MET A 10 -5.00 -15.89 -4.41
CA MET A 10 -5.93 -15.21 -3.51
C MET A 10 -5.53 -13.73 -3.38
N TRP A 11 -6.53 -12.87 -3.25
CA TRP A 11 -6.33 -11.47 -2.85
C TRP A 11 -6.40 -11.37 -1.32
N LEU A 12 -5.29 -10.97 -0.69
CA LEU A 12 -5.19 -10.80 0.75
C LEU A 12 -5.20 -9.30 1.09
N GLU A 13 -6.12 -8.88 1.98
CA GLU A 13 -6.15 -7.51 2.50
C GLU A 13 -4.91 -7.23 3.37
N VAL A 14 -4.24 -6.12 3.07
CA VAL A 14 -3.11 -5.57 3.83
C VAL A 14 -3.27 -4.07 4.00
N ASN A 15 -2.47 -3.49 4.88
CA ASN A 15 -2.40 -2.05 5.10
C ASN A 15 -1.18 -1.47 4.40
N LEU A 16 -1.39 -0.43 3.60
CA LEU A 16 -0.35 0.49 3.17
C LEU A 16 -0.07 1.47 4.31
N LYS A 17 1.15 1.40 4.85
CA LYS A 17 1.68 2.35 5.83
C LYS A 17 2.84 3.11 5.21
N VAL A 18 3.13 4.27 5.78
CA VAL A 18 4.33 5.04 5.43
C VAL A 18 5.32 5.01 6.58
N ASN A 19 6.58 4.76 6.26
CA ASN A 19 7.66 4.76 7.23
C ASN A 19 8.66 5.87 6.92
N PHE A 20 9.09 6.60 7.96
CA PHE A 20 10.08 7.65 7.80
C PHE A 20 11.49 7.07 7.74
N TYR A 21 12.36 7.69 6.95
CA TYR A 21 13.78 7.35 6.91
C TYR A 21 14.64 8.62 6.88
N GLN A 22 15.90 8.50 7.28
CA GLN A 22 16.84 9.64 7.37
C GLN A 22 17.95 9.45 6.34
N PRO A 23 17.81 9.98 5.12
CA PRO A 23 18.88 9.92 4.13
C PRO A 23 19.97 10.94 4.44
N GLU A 24 21.16 10.72 3.89
CA GLU A 24 22.27 11.69 3.96
C GLU A 24 21.96 12.94 3.13
N ASP A 25 21.39 12.75 1.94
CA ASP A 25 21.02 13.81 0.99
C ASP A 25 19.52 13.75 0.69
N LEU A 26 18.89 14.90 0.42
CA LEU A 26 17.50 14.93 -0.07
C LEU A 26 17.50 15.08 -1.59
N LEU A 27 17.09 14.02 -2.27
CA LEU A 27 17.12 13.92 -3.73
C LEU A 27 15.71 14.03 -4.31
N ALA A 28 15.62 14.55 -5.54
CA ALA A 28 14.40 14.55 -6.30
C ALA A 28 13.82 13.12 -6.42
N GLY A 29 12.50 13.00 -6.30
CA GLY A 29 11.79 11.72 -6.29
C GLY A 29 11.47 11.19 -4.89
N MET A 30 12.09 11.70 -3.82
CA MET A 30 11.76 11.29 -2.45
C MET A 30 10.35 11.74 -2.07
N TRP A 31 9.60 10.87 -1.39
CA TRP A 31 8.24 11.19 -0.95
C TRP A 31 8.27 11.82 0.43
N PHE A 32 7.36 12.75 0.67
CA PHE A 32 7.16 13.43 1.94
C PHE A 32 5.69 13.41 2.30
N MET A 33 5.39 13.61 3.58
CA MET A 33 4.03 13.56 4.10
C MET A 33 3.64 14.89 4.74
N ASN A 34 2.51 15.44 4.33
CA ASN A 34 1.85 16.54 5.02
C ASN A 34 0.66 16.01 5.83
N SER A 35 0.55 16.46 7.09
CA SER A 35 -0.71 16.39 7.83
C SER A 35 -1.40 17.75 7.73
N LEU A 36 -2.55 17.77 7.05
CA LEU A 36 -3.43 18.92 6.94
C LEU A 36 -4.46 18.86 8.07
N TYR A 37 -4.60 19.96 8.80
CA TYR A 37 -5.52 20.10 9.94
C TYR A 37 -5.28 19.07 11.08
N PRO A 38 -4.04 18.92 11.57
CA PRO A 38 -3.71 17.93 12.60
C PRO A 38 -4.54 18.15 13.87
N GLY A 39 -5.04 17.05 14.45
CA GLY A 39 -5.83 17.07 15.68
C GLY A 39 -7.27 17.57 15.52
N THR A 40 -7.81 17.51 14.30
CA THR A 40 -9.21 17.80 14.02
C THR A 40 -9.92 16.59 13.42
N ASP A 41 -11.25 16.59 13.42
CA ASP A 41 -12.07 15.55 12.76
C ASP A 41 -11.93 15.54 11.22
N ARG A 42 -11.05 16.39 10.67
CA ARG A 42 -10.74 16.56 9.24
C ARG A 42 -9.24 16.51 9.01
N GLU A 43 -8.51 15.79 9.85
CA GLU A 43 -7.10 15.53 9.60
C GLU A 43 -6.96 14.73 8.30
N PHE A 44 -6.21 15.27 7.35
CA PHE A 44 -5.92 14.61 6.09
C PHE A 44 -4.42 14.41 5.95
N VAL A 45 -4.04 13.22 5.49
CA VAL A 45 -2.67 12.92 5.11
C VAL A 45 -2.56 13.00 3.60
N GLU A 46 -1.54 13.72 3.13
CA GLU A 46 -1.22 13.84 1.72
C GLU A 46 0.28 13.62 1.52
N LEU A 47 0.61 12.68 0.64
CA LEU A 47 1.96 12.40 0.18
C LEU A 47 2.28 13.29 -1.02
N TRP A 48 3.51 13.76 -1.11
CA TRP A 48 4.00 14.56 -2.23
C TRP A 48 5.46 14.22 -2.56
N VAL A 49 5.85 14.45 -3.81
CA VAL A 49 7.20 14.17 -4.32
C VAL A 49 8.06 15.41 -4.25
N LEU A 50 9.30 15.26 -3.77
CA LEU A 50 10.31 16.29 -3.89
C LEU A 50 10.74 16.43 -5.36
N GLU A 51 10.48 17.59 -5.96
CA GLU A 51 10.72 17.82 -7.39
C GLU A 51 12.20 18.09 -7.74
N GLU A 52 12.97 18.64 -6.81
CA GLU A 52 14.37 19.03 -7.01
C GLU A 52 15.22 18.67 -5.79
N ASP A 53 16.48 18.30 -6.02
CA ASP A 53 17.44 18.04 -4.95
C ASP A 53 17.56 19.24 -4.00
N ILE A 54 17.61 18.99 -2.69
CA ILE A 54 17.91 20.03 -1.70
C ILE A 54 19.40 20.00 -1.42
N ILE A 55 20.04 21.15 -1.59
CA ILE A 55 21.47 21.31 -1.28
C ILE A 55 21.72 21.11 0.22
N ASP A 56 22.87 20.53 0.56
CA ASP A 56 23.22 20.14 1.94
C ASP A 56 23.08 21.29 2.95
N GLU A 57 23.39 22.53 2.56
CA GLU A 57 23.28 23.73 3.40
C GLU A 57 21.84 24.04 3.84
N GLU A 58 20.85 23.51 3.13
CA GLU A 58 19.42 23.70 3.37
C GLU A 58 18.76 22.47 4.01
N TYR A 59 19.45 21.32 4.10
CA TYR A 59 18.92 20.05 4.60
C TYR A 59 18.19 20.21 5.94
N ASP A 60 18.87 20.72 6.96
CA ASP A 60 18.30 20.85 8.30
C ASP A 60 17.07 21.76 8.30
N ASN A 61 17.12 22.87 7.55
CA ASN A 61 15.99 23.79 7.48
C ASN A 61 14.79 23.15 6.78
N PHE A 62 15.04 22.36 5.74
CA PHE A 62 14.01 21.64 5.01
C PHE A 62 13.35 20.56 5.87
N VAL A 63 14.15 19.69 6.49
CA VAL A 63 13.64 18.61 7.36
C VAL A 63 12.90 19.18 8.57
N ASN A 64 13.41 20.25 9.19
CA ASN A 64 12.72 20.89 10.32
C ASN A 64 11.34 21.44 9.92
N LYS A 65 11.15 21.78 8.64
CA LYS A 65 9.89 22.33 8.13
C LYS A 65 8.93 21.24 7.64
N ASN A 66 9.45 20.26 6.91
CA ASN A 66 8.66 19.29 6.14
C ASN A 66 8.68 17.87 6.76
N GLY A 67 9.52 17.64 7.78
CA GLY A 67 9.82 16.31 8.28
C GLY A 67 10.84 15.57 7.42
N PHE A 68 11.05 14.31 7.76
CA PHE A 68 11.87 13.39 6.97
C PHE A 68 11.04 12.80 5.82
N PRO A 69 11.70 12.35 4.73
CA PRO A 69 11.00 11.63 3.69
C PRO A 69 10.43 10.30 4.22
N VAL A 70 9.46 9.79 3.47
CA VAL A 70 8.73 8.57 3.76
C VAL A 70 8.80 7.59 2.59
N GLU A 71 8.61 6.31 2.89
CA GLU A 71 8.44 5.26 1.90
C GLU A 71 7.24 4.38 2.25
N PRO A 72 6.53 3.84 1.24
CA PRO A 72 5.41 2.93 1.47
C PRO A 72 5.90 1.56 1.94
N MET A 73 5.12 0.92 2.79
CA MET A 73 5.34 -0.44 3.27
C MET A 73 3.99 -1.13 3.41
N LEU A 74 3.90 -2.41 3.06
CA LEU A 74 2.68 -3.19 3.23
C LEU A 74 2.79 -4.04 4.48
N THR A 75 1.76 -3.98 5.33
CA THR A 75 1.70 -4.73 6.58
C THR A 75 0.38 -5.45 6.77
N LEU A 76 0.43 -6.64 7.34
CA LEU A 76 -0.75 -7.37 7.79
C LEU A 76 -0.94 -7.11 9.29
N GLU A 77 -2.14 -6.68 9.67
CA GLU A 77 -2.50 -6.49 11.07
C GLU A 77 -2.56 -7.85 11.79
N MET A 78 -1.88 -7.96 12.92
CA MET A 78 -1.87 -9.18 13.72
C MET A 78 -3.11 -9.24 14.62
N ILE A 79 -3.68 -10.44 14.80
CA ILE A 79 -4.86 -10.65 15.67
C ILE A 79 -4.57 -10.22 17.12
N ASN A 80 -3.33 -10.39 17.58
CA ASN A 80 -2.89 -9.95 18.89
C ASN A 80 -2.48 -8.45 18.83
N PRO A 81 -3.21 -7.53 19.48
CA PRO A 81 -2.93 -6.09 19.41
C PRO A 81 -1.60 -5.70 20.09
N ASP A 82 -1.01 -6.58 20.90
CA ASP A 82 0.30 -6.35 21.52
C ASP A 82 1.46 -6.75 20.57
N GLU A 83 1.17 -7.42 19.45
CA GLU A 83 2.15 -7.78 18.42
C GLU A 83 2.24 -6.68 17.36
N SER A 84 3.45 -6.42 16.89
CA SER A 84 3.64 -5.54 15.74
C SER A 84 3.07 -6.19 14.49
N ASP A 85 2.50 -5.40 13.60
CA ASP A 85 2.09 -5.85 12.27
C ASP A 85 3.22 -6.62 11.58
N LEU A 86 2.83 -7.64 10.83
CA LEU A 86 3.75 -8.38 9.98
C LEU A 86 4.03 -7.58 8.71
N ILE A 87 5.30 -7.31 8.42
CA ILE A 87 5.70 -6.68 7.15
C ILE A 87 5.56 -7.73 6.04
N VAL A 88 4.79 -7.39 5.00
CA VAL A 88 4.54 -8.25 3.86
C VAL A 88 5.31 -7.83 2.62
N ALA A 89 5.55 -6.52 2.46
CA ALA A 89 6.40 -5.98 1.42
C ALA A 89 7.10 -4.71 1.90
N TYR A 90 8.41 -4.63 1.68
CA TYR A 90 9.23 -3.44 1.86
C TYR A 90 9.08 -2.49 0.65
N PRO A 91 9.48 -1.21 0.77
CA PRO A 91 9.37 -0.24 -0.33
C PRO A 91 9.83 -0.71 -1.72
N PRO A 92 11.02 -1.34 -1.88
CA PRO A 92 11.48 -1.79 -3.20
C PRO A 92 10.73 -3.01 -3.74
N GLU A 93 9.84 -3.61 -2.96
CA GLU A 93 9.04 -4.76 -3.34
C GLU A 93 7.61 -4.34 -3.75
N ILE A 94 7.28 -3.04 -3.76
CA ILE A 94 5.95 -2.53 -4.12
C ILE A 94 6.03 -1.87 -5.49
N GLY A 95 5.45 -2.48 -6.52
CA GLY A 95 5.69 -2.03 -7.90
C GLY A 95 4.48 -2.02 -8.83
N TRP A 96 3.46 -2.86 -8.62
CA TRP A 96 2.40 -3.02 -9.61
C TRP A 96 1.00 -2.81 -9.02
N VAL A 97 0.12 -2.21 -9.81
CA VAL A 97 -1.33 -2.14 -9.59
C VAL A 97 -2.02 -2.93 -10.71
N TYR A 98 -2.88 -3.87 -10.32
CA TYR A 98 -3.72 -4.65 -11.21
C TYR A 98 -4.99 -3.88 -11.56
N GLU A 99 -5.28 -3.78 -12.86
CA GLU A 99 -6.46 -3.11 -13.41
C GLU A 99 -7.46 -4.15 -13.97
N ASP A 100 -8.73 -3.76 -14.09
CA ASP A 100 -9.85 -4.67 -14.44
C ASP A 100 -9.72 -5.38 -15.80
N ASP A 101 -8.84 -4.90 -16.68
CA ASP A 101 -8.56 -5.47 -18.01
C ASP A 101 -7.37 -6.47 -18.01
N ASP A 102 -7.01 -7.05 -16.85
CA ASP A 102 -5.83 -7.91 -16.65
C ASP A 102 -4.49 -7.19 -16.95
N GLU A 103 -4.49 -5.86 -16.97
CA GLU A 103 -3.29 -5.05 -17.18
C GLU A 103 -2.61 -4.73 -15.84
N LEU A 104 -1.28 -4.65 -15.89
CA LEU A 104 -0.46 -4.18 -14.78
C LEU A 104 0.11 -2.82 -15.14
N ARG A 105 -0.02 -1.85 -14.24
CA ARG A 105 0.66 -0.56 -14.32
C ARG A 105 1.52 -0.33 -13.09
N THR A 106 2.51 0.54 -13.24
CA THR A 106 3.41 0.88 -12.14
C THR A 106 2.65 1.60 -11.03
N PHE A 107 2.96 1.22 -9.79
CA PHE A 107 2.50 1.89 -8.59
C PHE A 107 3.21 3.23 -8.41
N ASP A 108 2.47 4.28 -8.09
CA ASP A 108 3.02 5.61 -7.88
C ASP A 108 2.44 6.32 -6.62
N ILE A 109 2.76 7.59 -6.47
CA ILE A 109 2.33 8.37 -5.30
C ILE A 109 0.84 8.70 -5.32
N ASP A 110 0.22 8.80 -6.51
CA ASP A 110 -1.20 9.08 -6.63
C ASP A 110 -2.00 7.87 -6.13
N ASP A 111 -1.50 6.67 -6.40
CA ASP A 111 -2.03 5.42 -5.85
C ASP A 111 -1.94 5.36 -4.33
N ALA A 112 -0.77 5.68 -3.77
CA ALA A 112 -0.56 5.72 -2.33
C ALA A 112 -1.52 6.72 -1.65
N ASN A 113 -1.64 7.93 -2.20
CA ASN A 113 -2.59 8.93 -1.73
C ASN A 113 -4.04 8.44 -1.82
N TRP A 114 -4.41 7.81 -2.93
CA TRP A 114 -5.76 7.31 -3.13
C TRP A 114 -6.11 6.24 -2.09
N ILE A 115 -5.21 5.27 -1.85
CA ILE A 115 -5.38 4.20 -0.85
C ILE A 115 -5.56 4.80 0.55
N ILE A 116 -4.68 5.72 0.95
CA ILE A 116 -4.73 6.37 2.27
C ILE A 116 -6.04 7.13 2.46
N GLN A 117 -6.49 7.87 1.45
CA GLN A 117 -7.64 8.77 1.57
C GLN A 117 -8.99 8.08 1.41
N ASN A 118 -9.08 7.01 0.61
CA ASN A 118 -10.36 6.41 0.23
C ASN A 118 -10.63 5.06 0.90
N ASN A 119 -9.57 4.33 1.28
CA ASN A 119 -9.67 2.97 1.80
C ASN A 119 -9.07 2.81 3.21
N ASP A 120 -8.85 3.91 3.93
CA ASP A 120 -8.24 3.92 5.27
C ASP A 120 -6.88 3.18 5.29
N GLY A 121 -6.12 3.31 4.20
CA GLY A 121 -4.84 2.62 4.02
C GLY A 121 -4.96 1.18 3.52
N LYS A 122 -6.15 0.62 3.32
CA LYS A 122 -6.32 -0.79 2.93
C LYS A 122 -6.15 -1.02 1.43
N VAL A 123 -5.40 -2.06 1.08
CA VAL A 123 -5.20 -2.54 -0.30
C VAL A 123 -5.09 -4.06 -0.31
N SER A 124 -5.42 -4.74 -1.41
CA SER A 124 -5.18 -6.18 -1.56
C SER A 124 -3.85 -6.46 -2.24
N ILE A 125 -3.21 -7.58 -1.88
CA ILE A 125 -2.06 -8.15 -2.58
C ILE A 125 -2.37 -9.55 -3.09
N LEU A 126 -1.71 -9.96 -4.17
CA LEU A 126 -1.85 -11.30 -4.70
C LEU A 126 -0.93 -12.28 -3.96
N VAL A 127 -1.49 -13.38 -3.43
CA VAL A 127 -0.76 -14.40 -2.68
C VAL A 127 -1.13 -15.82 -3.12
N ASP A 128 -0.31 -16.80 -2.75
CA ASP A 128 -0.64 -18.23 -2.83
C ASP A 128 -1.67 -18.58 -1.74
N GLY A 129 -2.92 -18.73 -2.16
CA GLY A 129 -4.05 -19.09 -1.31
C GLY A 129 -3.99 -20.51 -0.77
N GLU A 130 -3.33 -21.47 -1.46
CA GLU A 130 -3.19 -22.83 -0.91
C GLU A 130 -2.24 -22.81 0.29
N ALA A 131 -1.13 -22.09 0.19
CA ALA A 131 -0.21 -21.91 1.32
C ALA A 131 -0.91 -21.18 2.48
N TYR A 132 -1.60 -20.08 2.18
CA TYR A 132 -2.31 -19.31 3.18
C TYR A 132 -3.41 -20.11 3.89
N GLU A 133 -4.21 -20.91 3.17
CA GLU A 133 -5.26 -21.75 3.77
C GLU A 133 -4.72 -22.91 4.63
N GLN A 134 -3.51 -23.42 4.32
CA GLN A 134 -2.93 -24.56 5.05
C GLN A 134 -2.31 -24.17 6.38
N ASP A 135 -1.55 -23.08 6.40
CA ASP A 135 -0.77 -22.70 7.58
C ASP A 135 -0.61 -21.19 7.78
N GLU A 136 -1.44 -20.37 7.13
CA GLU A 136 -1.39 -18.89 7.17
C GLU A 136 -0.04 -18.33 6.66
N THR A 137 0.76 -19.12 5.94
CA THR A 137 2.00 -18.65 5.33
C THR A 137 1.70 -17.72 4.17
N ILE A 138 2.30 -16.53 4.21
CA ILE A 138 2.17 -15.54 3.15
C ILE A 138 3.28 -15.75 2.13
N PHE A 139 2.91 -16.28 0.96
CA PHE A 139 3.77 -16.25 -0.24
C PHE A 139 3.17 -15.31 -1.27
N THR A 140 3.84 -14.17 -1.48
CA THR A 140 3.41 -13.17 -2.46
C THR A 140 3.63 -13.67 -3.88
N ILE A 141 2.62 -13.51 -4.73
CA ILE A 141 2.76 -13.66 -6.18
C ILE A 141 3.22 -12.31 -6.71
N THR A 142 4.35 -12.30 -7.40
CA THR A 142 5.05 -11.08 -7.82
C THR A 142 5.28 -11.05 -9.32
N GLU A 143 5.37 -9.85 -9.88
CA GLU A 143 5.92 -9.58 -11.22
C GLU A 143 7.22 -8.80 -11.03
N ASP A 144 8.31 -9.22 -11.67
CA ASP A 144 9.64 -8.60 -11.50
C ASP A 144 10.14 -8.47 -10.05
N GLN A 145 9.73 -9.39 -9.15
CA GLN A 145 9.98 -9.38 -7.70
C GLN A 145 9.22 -8.29 -6.92
N GLU A 146 8.28 -7.62 -7.56
CA GLU A 146 7.41 -6.62 -6.95
C GLU A 146 6.00 -7.19 -6.77
N VAL A 147 5.37 -6.88 -5.65
CA VAL A 147 4.02 -7.30 -5.33
C VAL A 147 3.01 -6.59 -6.21
N ILE A 148 1.93 -7.32 -6.50
CA ILE A 148 0.81 -6.84 -7.29
C ILE A 148 -0.31 -6.41 -6.34
N LEU A 149 -0.65 -5.14 -6.39
CA LEU A 149 -1.71 -4.49 -5.61
C LEU A 149 -3.04 -4.54 -6.36
N LYS A 150 -4.15 -4.61 -5.63
CA LYS A 150 -5.50 -4.38 -6.16
C LYS A 150 -6.30 -3.50 -5.22
N TYR A 151 -7.01 -2.51 -5.77
CA TYR A 151 -7.88 -1.62 -5.01
C TYR A 151 -9.14 -2.33 -4.55
N PHE A 152 -9.63 -1.90 -3.38
CA PHE A 152 -10.99 -2.16 -2.94
C PHE A 152 -11.88 -1.07 -3.52
N PHE A 153 -12.90 -1.45 -4.28
CA PHE A 153 -14.01 -0.57 -4.57
C PHE A 153 -15.15 -0.95 -3.63
N LEU A 154 -15.72 0.03 -2.91
CA LEU A 154 -16.85 -0.18 -1.98
C LEU A 154 -18.07 -0.84 -2.66
N GLU A 155 -18.14 -0.82 -4.00
CA GLU A 155 -19.17 -1.52 -4.77
C GLU A 155 -19.03 -3.06 -4.67
N ASP A 156 -17.81 -3.58 -4.55
CA ASP A 156 -17.55 -5.03 -4.43
C ASP A 156 -17.97 -5.59 -3.07
N LEU A 157 -18.00 -4.77 -2.01
CA LEU A 157 -18.45 -5.17 -0.67
C LEU A 157 -19.97 -5.24 -0.52
N ASN A 158 -20.73 -4.60 -1.41
CA ASN A 158 -22.19 -4.59 -1.37
C ASN A 158 -22.83 -5.65 -2.28
N ALA A 159 -22.04 -6.40 -3.05
CA ALA A 159 -22.55 -7.39 -4.00
C ALA A 159 -22.95 -8.74 -3.34
N GLU A 160 -22.52 -9.02 -2.10
CA GLU A 160 -22.80 -10.29 -1.42
C GLU A 160 -24.08 -10.30 -0.56
N ASP A 161 -24.77 -9.16 -0.37
CA ASP A 161 -25.94 -9.04 0.52
C ASP A 161 -27.30 -8.98 -0.21
N GLU A 162 -27.35 -9.10 -1.55
CA GLU A 162 -28.61 -8.97 -2.33
C GLU A 162 -29.26 -10.29 -2.82
N ASP A 163 -28.85 -11.47 -2.33
CA ASP A 163 -29.39 -12.76 -2.82
C ASP A 163 -30.16 -13.62 -1.78
N GLU A 164 -30.77 -13.02 -0.76
CA GLU A 164 -31.57 -13.79 0.23
C GLU A 164 -33.02 -13.32 0.47
N TYR A 165 -33.74 -12.76 -0.51
CA TYR A 165 -35.21 -12.60 -0.37
C TYR A 165 -36.01 -12.71 -1.68
N LEU A 166 -35.91 -13.82 -2.42
CA LEU A 166 -36.98 -14.23 -3.35
C LEU A 166 -37.13 -15.77 -3.37
N THR A 167 -37.86 -16.29 -2.39
CA THR A 167 -38.56 -17.58 -2.55
C THR A 167 -40.06 -17.31 -2.47
N ASP A 168 -40.76 -17.70 -3.54
CA ASP A 168 -42.21 -17.58 -3.79
C ASP A 168 -43.14 -17.92 -2.61
#